data_AF-A0A4V1RKE1-F1
#
_entry.id   AF-A0A4V1RKE1-F1
#
_cell.length_a   1.000
_cell.length_b   1.000
_cell.length_c   1.000
_cell.angle_alpha   90.00
_cell.angle_beta   90.00
_cell.angle_gamma   90.00
#
_symmetry.space_group_name_H-M   'P 1'
#
loop_
_entity.id
_entity.type
_entity.pdbx_description
1 polymer ?
#
loop_
_entity_poly.entity_id
_entity_poly.type
_entity_poly.pdbx_seq_one_letter_code
_entity_poly.pdbx_strand_id
1 'polypeptide(L)' 'MGRARRREAAARRARAGAGMSERAQPFHCPYCGDENLFPREGAGAWECRSCLRSFTVQMTGMIPHPGGAE' A
#
# COMPACT_ATOMS: atom_id res chain seq x y z
N MET A 1 -4.59 25.81 -22.32
CA MET A 1 -4.13 25.89 -20.90
C MET A 1 -5.05 25.19 -19.89
N GLY A 2 -6.39 25.28 -19.98
CA GLY A 2 -7.30 24.69 -18.97
C GLY A 2 -7.43 23.16 -18.95
N ARG A 3 -7.16 22.46 -20.06
CA ARG A 3 -7.23 20.98 -20.14
C ARG A 3 -6.07 20.28 -19.41
N ALA A 4 -4.86 20.87 -19.42
CA ALA A 4 -3.70 20.34 -18.72
C ALA A 4 -3.89 20.37 -17.19
N ARG A 5 -4.39 21.50 -16.66
CA ARG A 5 -4.71 21.68 -15.23
C ARG A 5 -5.78 20.68 -14.74
N ARG A 6 -6.79 20.36 -15.57
CA ARG A 6 -7.81 19.36 -15.25
C ARG A 6 -7.25 17.93 -15.18
N ARG A 7 -6.29 17.58 -16.05
CA ARG A 7 -5.58 16.30 -16.01
C ARG A 7 -4.73 16.15 -14.75
N GLU A 8 -4.08 17.23 -14.33
CA GLU A 8 -3.28 17.27 -13.09
C GLU A 8 -4.15 17.15 -11.83
N ALA A 9 -5.32 17.80 -11.81
CA ALA A 9 -6.29 17.67 -10.72
C ALA A 9 -6.93 16.28 -10.67
N ALA A 10 -7.20 15.64 -11.81
CA ALA A 10 -7.67 14.26 -11.87
C ALA A 10 -6.62 13.26 -11.38
N ALA A 11 -5.35 13.46 -11.74
CA ALA A 11 -4.22 12.66 -11.23
C ALA A 11 -4.02 12.82 -9.70
N ARG A 12 -4.22 14.02 -9.15
CA ARG A 12 -4.19 14.26 -7.70
C ARG A 12 -5.38 13.62 -6.98
N ARG A 13 -6.58 13.62 -7.57
CA ARG A 13 -7.78 12.95 -7.03
C ARG A 13 -7.68 11.42 -7.09
N ALA A 14 -7.06 10.86 -8.13
CA ALA A 14 -6.77 9.42 -8.21
C ALA A 14 -5.78 8.96 -7.12
N ARG A 15 -4.85 9.82 -6.68
CA ARG A 15 -3.94 9.55 -5.54
C ARG A 15 -4.61 9.68 -4.17
N ALA A 16 -5.70 10.45 -4.07
CA ALA A 16 -6.46 10.66 -2.84
C ALA A 16 -7.60 9.63 -2.64
N GLY A 17 -7.91 8.82 -3.66
CA GLY A 17 -9.06 7.92 -3.67
C GLY A 17 -8.81 6.48 -3.20
N ALA A 18 -7.64 6.18 -2.64
CA ALA A 18 -7.31 4.83 -2.16
C ALA A 18 -7.29 4.75 -0.63
N GLY A 19 -8.33 5.27 0.02
CA GLY A 19 -8.75 4.79 1.32
C GLY A 19 -9.40 3.41 1.16
N MET A 20 -8.61 2.42 0.70
CA MET A 20 -9.10 1.07 0.48
C MET A 20 -8.84 0.26 1.74
N SER A 21 -9.86 0.22 2.61
CA SER A 21 -10.00 -0.77 3.67
C SER A 21 -10.28 -2.17 3.10
N GLU A 22 -9.43 -2.65 2.19
CA GLU A 22 -9.33 -4.03 1.73
C GLU A 22 -7.92 -4.54 2.11
N ARG A 23 -7.59 -4.48 3.42
CA ARG A 23 -7.67 -5.54 4.44
C ARG A 23 -6.52 -6.57 4.47
N ALA A 24 -5.29 -6.14 4.24
CA ALA A 24 -4.12 -6.80 4.82
C ALA A 24 -3.40 -5.83 5.76
N GLN A 25 -3.71 -5.91 7.05
CA GLN A 25 -2.92 -5.25 8.09
C GLN A 25 -1.67 -6.10 8.34
N PRO A 26 -0.45 -5.59 8.10
CA PRO A 26 0.75 -6.26 8.57
C PRO A 26 0.74 -6.26 10.11
N PHE A 27 0.97 -7.42 10.72
CA PHE A 27 1.09 -7.54 12.18
C PHE A 27 2.51 -7.21 12.65
N HIS A 28 3.53 -7.49 11.84
CA HIS A 28 4.94 -7.23 12.17
C HIS A 28 5.62 -6.39 11.10
N CYS A 29 6.49 -5.47 11.54
CA CYS A 29 7.30 -4.68 10.64
C CYS A 29 8.29 -5.59 9.88
N PRO A 30 8.32 -5.57 8.54
CA PRO A 30 9.23 -6.40 7.76
C PRO A 30 10.72 -6.05 7.97
N TYR A 31 11.00 -4.95 8.68
CA TYR A 31 12.34 -4.46 8.91
C TYR A 31 12.87 -4.72 10.33
N CYS A 32 12.04 -4.63 11.37
CA CYS A 32 12.47 -4.80 12.76
C CYS A 32 11.66 -5.83 13.56
N GLY A 33 10.60 -6.42 12.99
CA GLY A 33 9.73 -7.41 13.66
C GLY A 33 8.73 -6.83 14.66
N ASP A 34 8.80 -5.53 14.95
CA ASP A 34 7.92 -4.84 15.91
C ASP A 34 6.49 -4.66 15.36
N GLU A 35 5.50 -4.60 16.24
CA GLU A 35 4.06 -4.50 15.94
C GLU A 35 3.54 -3.05 15.93
N ASN A 36 4.41 -2.07 16.22
CA ASN A 36 4.12 -0.63 16.29
C ASN A 36 3.92 -0.01 14.89
N LEU A 37 2.91 -0.50 14.18
CA LEU A 37 2.58 -0.20 12.78
C LEU A 37 1.34 0.69 12.66
N PHE A 38 1.42 1.74 11.83
CA PHE A 38 0.32 2.67 11.60
C PHE A 38 0.05 2.86 10.10
N PRO A 39 -1.23 2.96 9.70
CA PRO A 39 -1.58 3.27 8.32
C PRO A 39 -1.19 4.70 7.97
N ARG A 40 -0.83 4.90 6.69
CA ARG A 40 -0.47 6.19 6.12
C ARG A 40 -1.39 6.54 4.96
N GLU A 41 -1.47 7.83 4.67
CA GLU A 41 -2.16 8.31 3.47
C GLU A 41 -1.52 7.70 2.20
N GLY A 42 -2.32 6.95 1.44
CA GLY A 42 -1.89 6.26 0.23
C GLY A 42 -2.24 4.78 0.22
N ALA A 43 -2.41 4.22 -0.98
CA ALA A 43 -2.82 2.82 -1.16
C ALA A 43 -1.84 1.85 -0.49
N GLY A 44 -2.31 1.15 0.56
CA GLY A 44 -1.51 0.19 1.31
C GLY A 44 -0.27 0.78 1.98
N ALA A 45 -0.24 2.09 2.24
CA ALA A 45 0.91 2.74 2.87
C ALA A 45 0.90 2.52 4.39
N TRP A 46 2.07 2.18 4.93
CA TRP A 46 2.29 1.91 6.35
C TRP A 46 3.59 2.54 6.85
N GLU A 47 3.65 2.84 8.14
CA GLU A 47 4.87 3.20 8.85
C GLU A 47 5.06 2.35 10.09
N CYS A 48 6.31 2.08 10.46
CA CYS A 48 6.67 1.56 11.77
C CYS A 48 7.23 2.70 12.63
N ARG A 49 6.65 2.91 13.82
CA ARG A 49 7.13 3.95 14.75
C ARG A 49 8.29 3.51 15.62
N SER A 50 8.58 2.22 15.71
CA SER A 50 9.76 1.70 16.43
C SER A 50 11.06 1.91 15.64
N CYS A 51 11.04 1.70 14.32
CA CYS A 51 12.23 1.84 13.47
C CYS A 51 12.14 2.97 12.43
N LEU A 52 11.07 3.77 12.45
CA LEU A 52 10.85 4.96 11.62
C LEU A 52 10.88 4.71 10.09
N ARG A 53 10.54 3.49 9.64
CA ARG A 53 10.49 3.15 8.20
C ARG A 53 9.06 3.21 7.67
N SER A 54 8.90 3.78 6.48
CA SER A 54 7.65 3.73 5.69
C SER A 54 7.75 2.71 4.57
N PHE A 55 6.66 2.00 4.29
CA PHE A 55 6.58 1.01 3.22
C PHE A 55 5.15 0.89 2.68
N THR A 56 4.98 0.16 1.58
CA THR A 56 3.68 -0.12 0.98
C THR A 56 3.43 -1.62 0.89
N VAL A 57 2.24 -2.07 1.24
CA VAL A 57 1.79 -3.47 1.11
C VAL A 57 0.83 -3.58 -0.08
N GLN A 58 1.03 -4.61 -0.92
CA GLN A 58 0.24 -4.80 -2.13
C GLN A 58 0.04 -6.30 -2.40
N MET A 59 -1.20 -6.72 -2.68
CA MET A 59 -1.51 -8.08 -3.11
C MET A 59 -1.31 -8.16 -4.64
N THR A 60 -0.37 -9.00 -5.08
CA THR A 60 -0.02 -9.12 -6.51
C THR A 60 -0.78 -10.23 -7.24
N GLY A 61 -1.50 -11.09 -6.51
CA GLY A 61 -2.21 -12.26 -7.03
C GLY A 61 -1.94 -13.51 -6.20
N MET A 62 -2.48 -14.65 -6.63
CA MET A 62 -2.14 -15.97 -6.09
C MET A 62 -1.04 -16.61 -6.95
N ILE A 63 -0.03 -17.21 -6.32
CA ILE A 63 0.98 -17.99 -7.03
C ILE A 63 0.47 -19.41 -7.33
N PRO A 64 0.87 -20.05 -8.43
CA PRO A 64 0.59 -21.46 -8.67
C PRO A 64 1.19 -22.33 -7.56
N HIS A 65 0.49 -23.41 -7.19
CA HIS A 65 1.08 -24.42 -6.32
C HIS A 65 2.09 -25.25 -7.13
N PRO A 66 3.34 -25.44 -6.65
CA PRO A 66 4.36 -26.19 -7.39
C PRO A 66 3.99 -27.65 -7.74
N GLY A 67 2.99 -28.25 -7.08
CA GLY A 67 2.52 -29.62 -7.38
C GLY A 67 1.37 -29.74 -8.39
N GLY A 68 0.96 -28.65 -9.05
CA GLY A 68 -0.14 -28.67 -10.04
C GLY A 68 0.30 -28.84 -11.51
N ALA A 69 1.56 -29.20 -11.73
CA ALA A 69 2.18 -29.32 -13.05
C ALA A 69 2.70 -30.75 -13.32
N GLU A 70 1.97 -31.76 -12.82
CA GLU A 70 2.10 -33.16 -13.28
C GLU A 70 1.05 -33.47 -14.35
#